data_AF-A0A0F8CKA4-F1
#
_entry.id   AF-A0A0F8CKA4-F1
#
_cell.length_a   1.000
_cell.length_b   1.000
_cell.length_c   1.000
_cell.angle_alpha   90.00
_cell.angle_beta   90.00
_cell.angle_gamma   90.00
#
_symmetry.space_group_name_H-M   'P 1'
#
loop_
_entity.id
_entity.type
_entity.pdbx_description
1 polymer ?
#
loop_
_entity_poly.entity_id
_entity_poly.type
_entity_poly.pdbx_seq_one_letter_code
_entity_poly.pdbx_strand_id
1 'polypeptide(L)' 'MTRTAENRAVELPERLSRADLILACMPLLFVCGYALGAVAFDAWAAATAVAAIAGCLPMVDGLFWNPPQAG' A
#
# COMPACT_ATOMS: atom_id res chain seq x y z
N MET A 1 -32.57 20.98 -9.60
CA MET A 1 -31.89 19.91 -8.85
C MET A 1 -31.01 19.13 -9.81
N THR A 2 -29.83 19.66 -10.14
CA THR A 2 -28.83 19.00 -10.98
C THR A 2 -27.81 18.35 -10.07
N ARG A 3 -27.90 17.02 -9.92
CA ARG A 3 -26.97 16.20 -9.16
C ARG A 3 -25.66 16.22 -9.93
N THR A 4 -24.73 17.07 -9.53
CA THR A 4 -23.35 17.07 -10.03
C THR A 4 -22.74 15.73 -9.65
N ALA A 5 -22.83 14.77 -10.57
CA ALA A 5 -21.92 13.63 -10.62
C ALA A 5 -20.56 14.15 -11.07
N GLU A 6 -20.01 15.10 -10.31
CA GLU A 6 -18.60 15.45 -10.34
C GLU A 6 -17.87 14.18 -9.91
N ASN A 7 -17.44 13.43 -10.91
CA ASN A 7 -16.05 13.04 -11.08
C ASN A 7 -15.15 13.44 -9.89
N ARG A 8 -15.36 12.83 -8.72
CA ARG A 8 -14.32 12.62 -7.71
C ARG A 8 -13.37 11.57 -8.29
N ALA A 9 -12.78 11.88 -9.45
CA ALA A 9 -11.37 11.59 -9.59
C ALA A 9 -10.76 12.25 -8.35
N VAL A 10 -10.31 11.40 -7.42
CA VAL A 10 -9.54 11.82 -6.26
C VAL A 10 -8.55 12.84 -6.79
N GLU A 11 -8.73 14.12 -6.45
CA GLU A 11 -7.69 15.13 -6.63
C GLU A 11 -6.54 14.62 -5.76
N LEU A 12 -5.70 13.77 -6.35
CA LEU A 12 -4.46 13.35 -5.76
C LEU A 12 -3.70 14.66 -5.58
N PRO A 13 -3.48 15.12 -4.34
CA PRO A 13 -2.82 16.38 -4.13
C PRO A 13 -1.53 16.34 -4.92
N GLU A 14 -1.24 17.40 -5.67
CA GLU A 14 -0.04 17.59 -6.51
C GLU A 14 1.31 17.34 -5.77
N ARG A 15 1.25 16.97 -4.49
CA ARG A 15 2.32 16.71 -3.53
C ARG A 15 2.01 15.53 -2.60
N LEU A 16 1.45 14.42 -3.07
CA LEU A 16 1.58 13.17 -2.31
C LEU A 16 3.08 12.85 -2.22
N SER A 17 3.68 13.10 -1.06
CA SER A 17 5.10 12.83 -0.87
C SER A 17 5.32 11.33 -1.12
N ARG A 18 6.43 10.95 -1.74
CA ARG A 18 6.75 9.54 -2.01
C ARG A 18 6.72 8.70 -0.72
N ALA A 19 7.06 9.32 0.41
CA ALA A 19 6.94 8.73 1.74
C ALA A 19 5.48 8.39 2.11
N ASP A 20 4.54 9.28 1.80
CA ASP A 20 3.10 9.07 2.05
C ASP A 20 2.55 7.94 1.16
N LEU A 21 3.08 7.82 -0.08
CA LEU A 21 2.73 6.72 -0.98
C LEU A 21 3.26 5.37 -0.47
N ILE A 22 4.50 5.32 0.03
CA ILE A 22 5.07 4.12 0.67
C ILE A 22 4.25 3.75 1.92
N LEU A 23 3.89 4.74 2.74
CA LEU A 23 3.10 4.58 3.95
C LEU A 23 1.68 4.07 3.62
N ALA A 24 1.08 4.50 2.51
CA ALA A 24 -0.23 4.02 2.05
C ALA A 24 -0.15 2.62 1.40
N CYS A 25 0.94 2.30 0.70
CA CYS A 25 1.14 0.99 0.09
C CYS A 25 1.35 -0.13 1.12
N MET A 26 2.00 0.15 2.25
CA MET A 26 2.23 -0.85 3.30
C MET A 26 0.95 -1.54 3.82
N PRO A 27 -0.07 -0.81 4.32
CA PRO A 27 -1.31 -1.43 4.78
C PRO A 27 -2.10 -2.08 3.65
N LEU A 28 -2.03 -1.52 2.43
CA LEU A 28 -2.69 -2.10 1.26
C LEU A 28 -2.12 -3.47 0.91
N LEU A 29 -0.79 -3.59 0.84
CA LEU A 29 -0.08 -4.84 0.58
C LEU A 29 -0.30 -5.86 1.69
N PHE A 30 -0.37 -5.41 2.94
CA PHE A 30 -0.70 -6.28 4.06
C PHE A 30 -2.11 -6.86 3.93
N VAL A 31 -3.13 -6.02 3.68
CA VAL A 31 -4.52 -6.47 3.51
C VAL A 31 -4.66 -7.40 2.31
N CYS A 32 -4.07 -7.04 1.18
CA CYS A 32 -4.08 -7.89 -0.02
C CYS A 32 -3.36 -9.22 0.22
N GLY A 33 -2.17 -9.21 0.82
CA GLY A 33 -1.40 -10.42 1.13
C GLY A 33 -2.10 -11.34 2.13
N TYR A 34 -2.74 -10.76 3.15
CA TYR A 34 -3.53 -11.52 4.12
C TYR A 34 -4.75 -12.14 3.45
N ALA A 35 -5.50 -11.39 2.65
CA ALA A 35 -6.67 -11.91 1.94
C ALA A 35 -6.29 -13.05 0.97
N LEU A 36 -5.23 -12.87 0.17
CA LEU A 36 -4.70 -13.90 -0.73
C LEU A 36 -4.24 -15.14 0.04
N GLY A 37 -3.49 -14.96 1.12
CA GLY A 37 -3.01 -16.08 1.92
C GLY A 37 -4.12 -16.80 2.69
N ALA A 38 -5.14 -16.08 3.16
CA ALA A 38 -6.30 -16.67 3.80
C ALA A 38 -7.09 -17.54 2.81
N VAL A 39 -7.32 -17.04 1.59
CA VAL A 39 -7.99 -17.79 0.52
C VAL A 39 -7.18 -19.00 0.06
N ALA A 40 -5.85 -18.88 -0.03
CA ALA A 40 -4.99 -19.94 -0.57
C ALA A 40 -4.67 -21.05 0.43
N PHE A 41 -4.53 -20.73 1.72
CA PHE A 41 -3.97 -21.65 2.71
C PHE A 41 -4.92 -22.02 3.84
N ASP A 42 -6.05 -21.31 4.01
CA ASP A 42 -7.01 -21.47 5.12
C ASP A 42 -6.35 -21.53 6.51
N ALA A 43 -5.16 -20.92 6.62
CA ALA A 43 -4.29 -20.99 7.78
C ALA A 43 -3.81 -19.58 8.12
N TRP A 44 -4.21 -19.11 9.31
CA TRP A 44 -3.95 -17.75 9.77
C TRP A 44 -2.45 -17.39 9.73
N ALA A 45 -1.59 -18.29 10.18
CA ALA A 45 -0.14 -18.08 10.19
C ALA A 45 0.45 -17.88 8.77
N ALA A 46 -0.02 -18.66 7.78
CA ALA A 46 0.43 -18.54 6.40
C ALA A 46 -0.05 -17.21 5.77
N ALA A 47 -1.29 -16.82 6.04
CA ALA A 47 -1.83 -15.54 5.59
C ALA A 47 -1.06 -14.34 6.14
N THR A 48 -0.75 -14.35 7.44
CA THR A 48 0.03 -13.29 8.09
C THR A 48 1.46 -13.24 7.57
N ALA A 49 2.09 -14.38 7.30
CA ALA A 49 3.45 -14.43 6.75
C ALA A 49 3.51 -13.80 5.35
N VAL A 50 2.56 -14.12 4.47
CA VAL A 50 2.47 -13.53 3.11
C VAL A 50 2.27 -12.02 3.19
N ALA A 51 1.35 -11.57 4.06
CA ALA A 51 1.08 -10.15 4.28
C ALA A 51 2.32 -9.39 4.76
N ALA A 52 3.06 -9.95 5.71
CA ALA A 52 4.28 -9.36 6.25
C ALA A 52 5.38 -9.24 5.18
N ILE A 53 5.61 -10.31 4.41
CA ILE A 53 6.60 -10.30 3.32
C ILE A 53 6.23 -9.25 2.26
N ALA A 54 4.96 -9.17 1.86
CA ALA A 54 4.49 -8.18 0.91
C ALA A 54 4.69 -6.75 1.44
N GLY A 55 4.42 -6.51 2.72
CA GLY A 55 4.66 -5.22 3.38
C GLY A 55 6.13 -4.78 3.44
N CYS A 56 7.09 -5.70 3.31
CA CYS A 56 8.51 -5.37 3.26
C CYS A 56 8.96 -4.80 1.90
N LEU A 57 8.27 -5.10 0.80
CA LEU A 57 8.65 -4.63 -0.55
C LEU A 57 8.79 -3.10 -0.66
N PRO A 58 7.82 -2.28 -0.20
CA PRO A 58 7.94 -0.82 -0.21
C PRO A 58 9.12 -0.30 0.61
N MET A 59 9.47 -1.01 1.69
CA MET A 59 10.55 -0.64 2.59
C MET A 59 11.92 -0.88 1.93
N VAL A 60 12.06 -1.97 1.17
CA VAL A 60 13.25 -2.25 0.35
C VAL A 60 13.38 -1.23 -0.79
N ASP A 61 12.29 -0.91 -1.49
CA ASP A 61 12.29 0.12 -2.53
C ASP A 61 12.73 1.49 -1.97
N GLY A 62 12.12 1.90 -0.85
CA GLY A 62 12.42 3.17 -0.19
C GLY A 62 13.83 3.27 0.38
N LEU A 63 14.45 2.14 0.78
CA LEU A 63 15.80 2.14 1.37
C LEU A 63 16.90 2.11 0.31
N PHE A 64 16.72 1.34 -0.77
CA PHE A 64 17.80 1.08 -1.75
C PHE A 64 17.64 1.83 -3.06
N TRP A 65 16.42 1.96 -3.59
CA TRP A 65 16.20 2.55 -4.92
C TRP A 65 15.95 4.06 -4.86
N ASN A 66 15.37 4.54 -3.76
CA ASN A 66 15.07 5.96 -3.59
C ASN A 66 15.22 6.38 -2.11
N PRO A 67 16.45 6.39 -1.57
CA PRO A 67 16.70 6.73 -0.18
C PRO A 67 16.19 8.16 0.14
N PRO A 68 15.73 8.41 1.38
CA PRO A 68 15.35 9.75 1.79
C PRO A 68 16.55 10.67 1.67
N GLN A 69 16.40 11.75 0.90
CA GLN A 69 17.44 12.77 0.78
C GLN A 69 17.41 13.62 2.06
N ALA A 70 18.56 13.74 2.73
CA ALA A 70 18.70 14.66 3.84
C ALA A 70 18.47 16.09 3.31
N GLY A 71 17.38 16.70 3.75
CA GLY A 71 17.06 18.11 3.49
C GLY A 71 17.86 19.04 4.38
#